data_AF-A0A7C1B0J4-F1
#
_entry.id   AF-A0A7C1B0J4-F1
#
_cell.length_a   1.000
_cell.length_b   1.000
_cell.length_c   1.000
_cell.angle_alpha   90.00
_cell.angle_beta   90.00
_cell.angle_gamma   90.00
#
_symmetry.space_group_name_H-M   'P 1'
#
loop_
_entity.id
_entity.type
_entity.pdbx_description
1 polymer ?
#
loop_
_entity_poly.entity_id
_entity_poly.type
_entity_poly.pdbx_seq_one_letter_code
_entity_poly.pdbx_strand_id
1 'polypeptide(L)'
;MILRDRSGMALLLTLLAVSFLVAVTVQLASTVNWQMQAAHNLRDSVRLKAMVRSGLNLARAALAADQRQNKFDSLDDEWNRLDPATLSSLFGRGKLLVRVIDQSGLLQVNALVSQEKDGIKRRQQEKLQSDLWIRLLTSGRFAIESEDEAV
;
A
#
# COMPACT_ATOMS: atom_id res chain seq x y z
N MET A 1 55.17 -39.43 35.88
CA MET A 1 54.94 -38.68 34.62
C MET A 1 53.49 -38.83 34.14
N ILE A 2 52.48 -38.64 35.02
CA ILE A 2 51.03 -38.83 34.70
C ILE A 2 50.22 -37.53 34.96
N LEU A 3 50.78 -36.55 35.68
CA LEU A 3 50.13 -35.26 35.95
C LEU A 3 50.04 -34.34 34.72
N ARG A 4 50.88 -34.54 33.70
CA ARG A 4 50.90 -33.72 32.47
C ARG A 4 49.72 -34.00 31.53
N ASP A 5 49.11 -35.18 31.65
CA ASP A 5 48.05 -35.65 30.75
C ASP A 5 46.66 -35.13 31.15
N ARG A 6 46.40 -35.04 32.47
CA ARG A 6 45.15 -34.45 33.00
C ARG A 6 45.05 -32.95 32.72
N SER A 7 46.17 -32.23 32.71
CA SER A 7 46.23 -30.81 32.36
C SER A 7 45.88 -30.57 30.89
N GLY A 8 46.33 -31.45 29.99
CA GLY A 8 46.00 -31.39 28.55
C GLY A 8 44.51 -31.63 28.30
N MET A 9 43.93 -32.64 28.94
CA MET A 9 42.48 -32.92 28.85
C MET A 9 41.62 -31.80 29.43
N ALA A 10 42.02 -31.18 30.53
CA ALA A 10 41.32 -30.01 31.09
C ALA A 10 41.36 -28.82 30.12
N LEU A 11 42.47 -28.60 29.43
CA LEU A 11 42.61 -27.52 28.45
C LEU A 11 41.75 -27.76 27.20
N LEU A 12 41.65 -29.01 26.74
CA LEU A 12 40.75 -29.37 25.63
C LEU A 12 39.27 -29.18 26.00
N LEU A 13 38.86 -29.61 27.20
CA LEU A 13 37.49 -29.44 27.68
C LEU A 13 37.11 -27.96 27.83
N THR A 14 38.03 -27.14 28.35
CA THR A 14 37.80 -25.69 28.48
C THR A 14 37.72 -25.01 27.11
N LEU A 15 38.60 -25.36 26.16
CA LEU A 15 38.54 -24.82 24.80
C LEU A 15 37.25 -25.24 24.07
N LEU A 16 36.79 -26.47 24.26
CA LEU A 16 35.52 -26.95 23.72
C LEU A 16 34.34 -26.19 24.36
N ALA A 17 34.33 -26.03 25.68
CA ALA A 17 33.30 -25.28 26.39
C ALA A 17 33.25 -23.81 25.95
N VAL A 18 34.41 -23.15 25.81
CA VAL A 18 34.50 -21.77 25.31
C VAL A 18 34.03 -21.69 23.86
N SER A 19 34.48 -22.58 22.98
CA SER A 19 34.05 -22.62 21.58
C SER A 19 32.53 -22.80 21.46
N PHE A 20 31.95 -23.72 22.24
CA PHE A 20 30.52 -23.93 22.30
C PHE A 20 29.78 -22.68 22.81
N LEU A 21 30.27 -22.05 23.87
CA LEU A 21 29.68 -20.83 24.43
C LEU A 21 29.71 -19.68 23.42
N VAL A 22 30.83 -19.52 22.70
CA VAL A 22 30.96 -18.53 21.62
C VAL A 22 29.94 -18.80 20.52
N ALA A 23 29.82 -20.05 20.04
CA ALA A 23 28.86 -20.43 19.02
C ALA A 23 27.41 -20.14 19.43
N VAL A 24 27.03 -20.51 20.66
CA VAL A 24 25.69 -20.24 21.22
C VAL A 24 25.45 -18.73 21.34
N THR A 25 26.42 -17.97 21.81
CA THR A 25 26.31 -16.52 21.97
C THR A 25 26.11 -15.82 20.62
N VAL A 26 26.87 -16.22 19.60
CA VAL A 26 26.74 -15.68 18.24
C VAL A 26 25.36 -16.01 17.65
N GLN A 27 24.89 -17.26 17.81
CA GLN A 27 23.58 -17.66 17.33
C GLN A 27 22.44 -16.90 18.04
N LEU A 28 22.55 -16.72 19.36
CA LEU A 28 21.59 -15.95 20.14
C LEU A 28 21.57 -14.48 19.72
N ALA A 29 22.74 -13.85 19.60
CA ALA A 29 22.86 -12.45 19.16
C ALA A 29 22.24 -12.25 17.78
N SER A 30 22.51 -13.16 16.84
CA SER A 30 21.90 -13.15 15.50
C SER A 30 20.37 -13.25 15.58
N THR A 31 19.86 -14.21 16.35
CA THR A 31 18.42 -14.44 16.50
C THR A 31 17.71 -13.22 17.12
N VAL A 32 18.27 -12.65 18.18
CA VAL A 32 17.73 -11.45 18.83
C VAL A 32 17.71 -10.26 17.88
N ASN A 33 18.78 -10.07 17.09
CA ASN A 33 18.84 -8.98 16.12
C ASN A 33 17.74 -9.11 15.05
N TRP A 34 17.50 -10.33 14.54
CA TRP A 34 16.41 -10.59 13.61
C TRP A 34 15.03 -10.32 14.21
N GLN A 35 14.80 -10.79 15.44
CA GLN A 35 13.53 -10.56 16.14
C GLN A 35 13.29 -9.07 16.40
N MET A 36 14.33 -8.32 16.76
CA MET A 36 14.25 -6.88 16.96
C MET A 36 13.85 -6.15 15.66
N GLN A 37 14.48 -6.51 14.53
CA GLN A 37 14.13 -5.95 13.22
C GLN A 37 12.68 -6.30 12.83
N ALA A 38 12.26 -7.55 13.05
CA ALA A 38 10.88 -7.97 12.79
C ALA A 38 9.88 -7.20 13.67
N ALA A 39 10.20 -6.97 14.95
CA ALA A 39 9.38 -6.19 15.86
C ALA A 39 9.28 -4.71 15.42
N HIS A 40 10.38 -4.11 14.95
CA HIS A 40 10.38 -2.77 14.38
C HIS A 40 9.49 -2.69 13.13
N ASN A 41 9.64 -3.63 12.19
CA ASN A 41 8.83 -3.68 10.98
C ASN A 41 7.34 -3.87 11.29
N LEU A 42 7.01 -4.72 12.26
CA LEU A 42 5.62 -4.92 12.70
C LEU A 42 5.04 -3.64 13.31
N ARG A 43 5.78 -2.99 14.21
CA ARG A 43 5.37 -1.72 14.82
C ARG A 43 5.09 -0.66 13.77
N ASP A 44 6.01 -0.51 12.81
CA ASP A 44 5.90 0.49 11.77
C ASP A 44 4.76 0.14 10.79
N SER A 45 4.54 -1.14 10.49
CA SER A 45 3.39 -1.60 9.70
C SER A 45 2.05 -1.28 10.38
N VAL A 46 1.92 -1.54 11.68
CA VAL A 46 0.71 -1.20 12.46
C VAL A 46 0.47 0.30 12.43
N ARG A 47 1.52 1.09 12.64
CA ARG A 47 1.45 2.56 12.59
C ARG A 47 1.00 3.07 11.21
N LEU A 48 1.63 2.60 10.13
CA LEU A 48 1.27 3.01 8.77
C LEU A 48 -0.17 2.62 8.42
N LYS A 49 -0.63 1.43 8.84
CA LYS A 49 -2.04 1.02 8.68
C LYS A 49 -3.00 1.95 9.42
N ALA A 50 -2.67 2.37 10.64
CA ALA A 50 -3.48 3.33 11.38
C ALA A 50 -3.50 4.71 10.71
N MET A 51 -2.36 5.16 10.16
CA MET A 51 -2.26 6.41 9.39
C MET A 51 -3.15 6.37 8.13
N VAL A 52 -3.08 5.29 7.35
CA VAL A 52 -3.92 5.11 6.14
C VAL A 52 -5.41 5.10 6.50
N ARG A 53 -5.81 4.39 7.57
CA ARG A 53 -7.21 4.39 8.04
C ARG A 53 -7.67 5.77 8.47
N SER A 54 -6.82 6.53 9.14
CA SER A 54 -7.10 7.91 9.55
C SER A 54 -7.27 8.83 8.33
N GLY A 55 -6.40 8.69 7.31
CA GLY A 55 -6.52 9.40 6.03
C GLY A 55 -7.81 9.08 5.30
N LEU A 56 -8.21 7.81 5.24
CA LEU A 56 -9.47 7.39 4.65
C LEU A 56 -10.67 8.01 5.39
N ASN A 57 -10.62 8.05 6.72
CA ASN A 57 -11.68 8.68 7.51
C ASN A 57 -11.74 10.19 7.29
N LEU A 58 -10.60 10.86 7.13
CA LEU A 58 -10.58 12.27 6.80
C LEU A 58 -11.18 12.54 5.41
N ALA A 59 -10.80 11.75 4.39
CA ALA A 59 -11.39 11.87 3.06
C ALA A 59 -12.91 11.69 3.11
N ARG A 60 -13.41 10.70 3.87
CA ARG A 60 -14.84 10.50 4.09
C ARG A 60 -15.51 11.67 4.81
N ALA A 61 -14.83 12.26 5.80
CA ALA A 61 -15.35 13.41 6.52
C ALA A 61 -15.45 14.63 5.60
N ALA A 62 -14.45 14.87 4.74
CA ALA A 62 -14.46 15.95 3.76
C ALA A 62 -15.60 15.77 2.74
N LEU A 63 -15.79 14.56 2.20
CA LEU A 63 -16.91 14.24 1.31
C LEU A 63 -18.27 14.41 2.01
N ALA A 64 -18.39 13.99 3.28
CA ALA A 64 -19.62 14.14 4.04
C ALA A 64 -19.92 15.61 4.41
N ALA A 65 -18.88 16.43 4.57
CA ALA A 65 -19.02 17.87 4.78
C ALA A 65 -19.51 18.55 3.50
N ASP A 66 -18.91 18.22 2.36
CA ASP A 66 -19.27 18.74 1.05
C ASP A 66 -20.72 18.41 0.66
N GLN A 67 -21.15 17.16 0.85
CA GLN A 67 -22.54 16.73 0.61
C GLN A 67 -23.59 17.52 1.43
N ARG A 68 -23.19 18.12 2.56
CA ARG A 68 -24.08 18.98 3.35
C ARG A 68 -24.10 20.42 2.84
N GLN A 69 -23.06 20.86 2.16
CA GLN A 69 -22.93 22.22 1.63
C GLN A 69 -23.63 22.37 0.28
N ASN A 70 -23.50 21.38 -0.61
CA ASN A 70 -24.05 21.46 -1.97
C ASN A 70 -24.59 20.09 -2.47
N LYS A 71 -25.04 20.05 -3.72
CA LYS A 71 -25.52 18.84 -4.42
C LYS A 71 -24.74 18.54 -5.70
N PHE A 72 -23.59 19.19 -5.89
CA PHE A 72 -22.80 19.07 -7.11
C PHE A 72 -21.33 19.00 -6.72
N ASP A 73 -20.58 18.15 -7.41
CA ASP A 73 -19.15 17.99 -7.14
C ASP A 73 -18.32 18.92 -8.04
N SER A 74 -17.37 19.64 -7.45
CA SER A 74 -16.43 20.56 -8.09
C SER A 74 -15.02 20.36 -7.55
N LEU A 75 -14.01 20.72 -8.35
CA LEU A 75 -12.61 20.73 -7.92
C LEU A 75 -12.31 21.77 -6.83
N ASP A 76 -13.25 22.69 -6.58
CA ASP A 76 -13.15 23.69 -5.52
C ASP A 76 -13.68 23.23 -4.16
N ASP A 77 -14.18 22.01 -4.06
CA ASP A 77 -14.78 21.49 -2.84
C ASP A 77 -13.73 21.03 -1.82
N GLU A 78 -14.15 20.90 -0.56
CA GLU A 78 -13.27 20.57 0.58
C GLU A 78 -12.56 19.22 0.40
N TRP A 79 -13.19 18.25 -0.26
CA TRP A 79 -12.61 16.94 -0.52
C TRP A 79 -11.39 16.99 -1.44
N ASN A 80 -11.28 17.99 -2.33
CA ASN A 80 -10.17 18.16 -3.26
C ASN A 80 -9.03 19.03 -2.68
N ARG A 81 -9.25 19.68 -1.53
CA ARG A 81 -8.30 20.63 -0.91
C ARG A 81 -7.52 20.02 0.26
N LEU A 82 -7.43 18.70 0.34
CA LEU A 82 -6.68 17.99 1.38
C LEU A 82 -5.16 18.16 1.18
N ASP A 83 -4.56 19.09 1.91
CA ASP A 83 -3.14 19.39 1.84
C ASP A 83 -2.26 18.34 2.56
N PRO A 84 -1.30 17.70 1.86
CA PRO A 84 -0.35 16.76 2.45
C PRO A 84 0.52 17.34 3.58
N ALA A 85 0.83 18.64 3.57
CA ALA A 85 1.64 19.26 4.61
C ALA A 85 0.86 19.35 5.94
N THR A 86 -0.38 19.84 5.86
CA THR A 86 -1.33 19.84 6.97
C THR A 86 -1.54 18.42 7.51
N LEU A 87 -1.74 17.43 6.64
CA LEU A 87 -1.89 16.03 7.04
C LEU A 87 -0.66 15.45 7.72
N SER A 88 0.53 15.74 7.20
CA SER A 88 1.78 15.25 7.77
C SER A 88 2.02 15.82 9.17
N SER A 89 1.55 17.05 9.46
CA SER A 89 1.65 17.65 10.80
C SER A 89 0.85 16.89 11.87
N LEU A 90 -0.22 16.19 11.47
CA LEU A 90 -1.05 15.38 12.38
C LEU A 90 -0.34 14.11 12.87
N PHE A 91 0.75 13.71 12.21
CA PHE A 91 1.48 12.49 12.52
C PHE A 91 2.92 12.82 12.91
N GLY A 92 3.34 12.52 14.15
CA GLY A 92 4.69 12.86 14.61
C GLY A 92 5.88 12.19 13.88
N ARG A 93 5.63 11.18 13.04
CA ARG A 93 6.57 10.56 12.10
C ARG A 93 5.78 9.89 10.96
N GLY A 94 6.37 9.89 9.77
CA GLY A 94 5.76 9.38 8.55
C GLY A 94 5.06 10.50 7.77
N LYS A 95 4.83 10.27 6.49
CA LYS A 95 4.08 11.19 5.62
C LYS A 95 2.82 10.48 5.14
N LEU A 96 1.71 11.21 5.07
CA LEU A 96 0.45 10.70 4.54
C LEU A 96 0.02 11.61 3.40
N LEU A 97 -0.21 11.00 2.24
CA LEU A 97 -0.81 11.66 1.09
C LEU A 97 -2.21 11.08 0.90
N VAL A 98 -3.20 11.95 0.85
CA VAL A 98 -4.58 11.60 0.56
C VAL A 98 -5.00 12.37 -0.68
N ARG A 99 -5.52 11.66 -1.68
CA ARG A 99 -6.07 12.25 -2.89
C ARG A 99 -7.41 11.58 -3.16
N VAL A 100 -8.43 12.40 -3.35
CA VAL A 100 -9.75 11.97 -3.79
C VAL A 100 -9.89 12.42 -5.24
N ILE A 101 -10.40 11.54 -6.10
CA ILE A 101 -10.54 11.79 -7.53
C ILE A 101 -11.97 11.39 -7.91
N ASP A 102 -12.69 12.29 -8.55
CA ASP A 102 -13.96 11.93 -9.17
C ASP A 102 -13.71 11.02 -10.38
N GLN A 103 -14.30 9.82 -10.34
CA GLN A 103 -14.22 8.85 -11.43
C GLN A 103 -15.43 8.92 -12.36
N SER A 104 -16.44 9.73 -12.04
CA SER A 104 -17.67 9.86 -12.83
C SER A 104 -17.41 10.46 -14.22
N GLY A 105 -16.37 11.28 -14.36
CA GLY A 105 -15.91 11.84 -15.63
C GLY A 105 -15.18 10.84 -16.55
N LEU A 106 -14.91 9.62 -16.09
CA LEU A 106 -14.28 8.58 -16.91
C LEU A 106 -15.33 7.72 -17.63
N LEU A 107 -14.96 7.19 -18.80
CA LEU A 107 -15.83 6.26 -19.52
C LEU A 107 -15.91 4.92 -18.77
N GLN A 108 -17.12 4.54 -18.33
CA GLN A 108 -17.33 3.37 -17.49
C GLN A 108 -17.31 2.07 -18.31
N VAL A 109 -16.24 1.28 -18.16
CA VAL A 109 -16.13 -0.02 -18.85
C VAL A 109 -17.23 -1.00 -18.43
N ASN A 110 -17.65 -0.93 -17.16
CA ASN A 110 -18.71 -1.77 -16.62
C ASN A 110 -20.08 -1.49 -17.27
N ALA A 111 -20.26 -0.36 -17.95
CA ALA A 111 -21.49 -0.05 -18.67
C ALA A 111 -21.67 -0.89 -19.95
N LEU A 112 -20.62 -1.57 -20.44
CA LEU A 112 -20.70 -2.48 -21.58
C LEU A 112 -21.62 -3.69 -21.35
N VAL A 113 -21.87 -4.04 -20.09
CA VAL A 113 -22.80 -5.12 -19.71
C VAL A 113 -23.94 -4.50 -18.92
N SER A 114 -25.16 -4.61 -19.42
CA SER A 114 -26.32 -3.98 -18.77
C SER A 114 -27.00 -4.94 -17.80
N GLN A 115 -27.40 -4.42 -16.63
CA GLN A 115 -28.22 -5.14 -15.65
C GLN A 115 -29.73 -5.06 -15.94
N GLU A 116 -30.13 -4.51 -17.08
CA GLU A 116 -31.53 -4.41 -17.49
C GLU A 116 -32.17 -5.80 -17.63
N LYS A 117 -33.39 -5.97 -17.11
CA LYS A 117 -34.11 -7.25 -17.11
C LYS A 117 -34.80 -7.48 -18.46
N ASP A 118 -35.24 -6.42 -19.11
CA ASP A 118 -35.81 -6.48 -20.46
C ASP A 118 -34.71 -6.76 -21.50
N GLY A 119 -34.79 -7.91 -22.16
CA GLY A 119 -33.79 -8.35 -23.13
C GLY A 119 -33.63 -7.42 -24.34
N ILE A 120 -34.66 -6.68 -24.72
CA ILE A 120 -34.59 -5.73 -25.84
C ILE A 120 -33.82 -4.47 -25.40
N LYS A 121 -34.21 -3.90 -24.25
CA LYS A 121 -33.55 -2.70 -23.69
C LYS A 121 -32.10 -2.97 -23.31
N ARG A 122 -31.79 -4.16 -22.77
CA ARG A 122 -30.42 -4.58 -22.47
C ARG A 122 -29.53 -4.52 -23.71
N ARG A 123 -29.92 -5.21 -24.79
CA ARG A 123 -29.16 -5.22 -26.05
C ARG A 123 -29.00 -3.81 -26.62
N GLN A 124 -30.03 -2.97 -26.51
CA GLN A 124 -29.95 -1.59 -26.98
C GLN A 124 -28.91 -0.78 -26.19
N GLN A 125 -28.91 -0.87 -24.85
CA GLN A 125 -27.95 -0.18 -24.00
C GLN A 125 -26.52 -0.68 -24.22
N GLU A 126 -26.31 -2.00 -24.26
CA GLU A 126 -24.99 -2.59 -24.50
C GLU A 126 -24.45 -2.19 -25.88
N LYS A 127 -25.31 -2.14 -26.90
CA LYS A 127 -24.93 -1.67 -28.24
C LYS A 127 -24.53 -0.20 -28.25
N LEU A 128 -25.26 0.67 -27.55
CA LEU A 128 -24.92 2.09 -27.44
C LEU A 128 -23.56 2.28 -26.75
N GLN A 129 -23.32 1.55 -25.66
CA GLN A 129 -22.04 1.60 -24.94
C GLN A 129 -20.90 1.05 -25.80
N SER A 130 -21.13 -0.06 -26.49
CA SER A 130 -20.17 -0.65 -27.45
C SER A 130 -19.79 0.37 -28.54
N ASP A 131 -20.75 1.08 -29.12
CA ASP A 131 -20.49 2.11 -30.13
C ASP A 131 -19.64 3.28 -29.58
N LEU A 132 -19.94 3.77 -28.37
CA LEU A 132 -19.14 4.80 -27.71
C LEU A 132 -17.69 4.36 -27.49
N TRP A 133 -17.49 3.13 -27.04
CA TRP A 133 -16.15 2.56 -26.86
C TRP A 133 -15.41 2.40 -28.18
N ILE A 134 -16.07 1.93 -29.25
CA ILE A 134 -15.47 1.83 -30.58
C ILE A 134 -15.06 3.21 -31.09
N ARG A 135 -15.92 4.23 -30.95
CA ARG A 135 -15.57 5.62 -31.32
C ARG A 135 -14.37 6.13 -30.52
N LEU A 136 -14.32 5.86 -29.22
CA LEU A 136 -13.18 6.24 -28.38
C LEU A 136 -11.91 5.55 -28.88
N LEU A 137 -11.91 4.23 -29.02
CA LEU A 137 -10.75 3.43 -29.45
C LEU A 137 -10.28 3.78 -30.87
N THR A 138 -11.20 4.14 -31.76
CA THR A 138 -10.89 4.54 -33.15
C THR A 138 -10.65 6.05 -33.31
N SER A 139 -10.73 6.84 -32.23
CA SER A 139 -10.60 8.30 -32.27
C SER A 139 -9.19 8.81 -32.64
N GLY A 140 -8.21 7.92 -32.79
CA GLY A 140 -6.81 8.26 -33.05
C GLY A 140 -6.07 8.88 -31.85
N ARG A 141 -6.75 9.11 -30.72
CA ARG A 141 -6.15 9.64 -29.48
C ARG A 141 -5.28 8.65 -28.72
N PHE A 142 -5.36 7.37 -29.06
CA PHE A 142 -4.55 6.29 -28.48
C PHE A 142 -3.38 5.89 -29.38
N ALA A 143 -3.02 6.71 -30.38
CA ALA A 143 -1.79 6.52 -31.10
C ALA A 143 -0.65 6.52 -30.08
N ILE A 144 -0.01 5.37 -29.92
CA ILE A 144 1.12 5.17 -29.01
C ILE A 144 2.22 6.10 -29.52
N GLU A 145 2.47 7.20 -28.82
CA GLU A 145 3.66 8.02 -29.05
C GLU A 145 4.87 7.23 -28.54
N SER A 146 5.37 6.35 -29.40
CA SER A 146 6.61 5.58 -29.28
C SER A 146 6.72 4.56 -28.12
N GLU A 147 7.43 3.47 -28.41
CA GLU A 147 7.67 2.32 -27.54
C GLU A 147 8.59 2.63 -26.34
N ASP A 148 9.13 3.85 -26.25
CA ASP A 148 10.19 4.25 -25.32
C ASP A 148 9.69 4.73 -23.94
N GLU A 149 8.40 5.01 -23.75
CA GLU A 149 7.83 5.46 -22.45
C GLU A 149 7.08 4.35 -21.67
N ALA A 150 7.13 3.10 -22.12
CA ALA A 150 6.45 1.98 -21.47
C ALA A 150 7.28 1.24 -20.39
N VAL A 151 8.28 1.90 -19.77
CA VAL A 151 9.13 1.32 -18.71
C VAL A 151 8.95 2.02 -17.36
#